data_AF-H8MRL3-F1
#
_entry.id   AF-H8MRL3-F1
#
_cell.length_a   1.000
_cell.length_b   1.000
_cell.length_c   1.000
_cell.angle_alpha   90.00
_cell.angle_beta   90.00
_cell.angle_gamma   90.00
#
_symmetry.space_group_name_H-M   'P 1'
#
loop_
_entity.id
_entity.type
_entity.pdbx_description
1 polymer ?
#
loop_
_entity_poly.entity_id
_entity_poly.type
_entity_poly.pdbx_seq_one_letter_code
_entity_poly.pdbx_strand_id
1 'polypeptide(L)'
;MRHLLRAAPLWALTASVVLVTGCAGHQRDNYVRDRAATAAYEQPLAQLWPEVKAIMDERGYSWRELPNQFVLETEWLDSGGGTLGPTSSTRYLIEGVTLADGRAVLRALRTDRVQQSVGVSYATDKGNGRPSTGGLADENGVGRSASGLAPAQKASYRDLDLELEFFRKLNPKGATALEAEASAKYP
;
A
#
# COMPACT_ATOMS: atom_id res chain seq x y z
N MET A 1 29.45 -11.51 -54.13
CA MET A 1 28.65 -10.41 -53.56
C MET A 1 28.31 -10.73 -52.11
N ARG A 2 28.85 -9.91 -51.19
CA ARG A 2 28.33 -9.51 -49.88
C ARG A 2 27.94 -10.56 -48.83
N HIS A 3 28.82 -10.66 -47.84
CA HIS A 3 28.59 -11.11 -46.47
C HIS A 3 27.26 -10.60 -45.88
N LEU A 4 26.38 -11.52 -45.48
CA LEU A 4 25.31 -11.24 -44.53
C LEU A 4 25.74 -11.77 -43.16
N LEU A 5 26.35 -10.86 -42.42
CA LEU A 5 26.80 -11.02 -41.04
C LEU A 5 25.61 -11.33 -40.13
N ARG A 6 25.70 -12.49 -39.46
CA ARG A 6 25.40 -12.73 -38.04
C ARG A 6 24.90 -11.49 -37.27
N ALA A 7 23.58 -11.30 -37.17
CA ALA A 7 22.99 -10.27 -36.31
C ALA A 7 21.91 -10.82 -35.34
N ALA A 8 21.71 -12.15 -35.30
CA ALA A 8 20.69 -12.79 -34.48
C ALA A 8 21.05 -13.06 -32.99
N PRO A 9 22.32 -13.19 -32.53
CA PRO A 9 22.57 -13.58 -31.14
C PRO A 9 22.50 -12.42 -30.13
N LEU A 10 22.64 -11.17 -30.58
CA LEU A 10 22.71 -10.00 -29.68
C LEU A 10 21.36 -9.61 -29.06
N TRP A 11 20.26 -9.81 -29.78
CA TRP A 11 18.91 -9.51 -29.30
C TRP A 11 18.41 -10.52 -28.27
N ALA A 12 18.72 -11.81 -28.47
CA ALA A 12 18.37 -12.86 -27.51
C ALA A 12 19.17 -12.75 -26.19
N LEU A 13 20.43 -12.29 -26.27
CA LEU A 13 21.27 -12.02 -25.11
C LEU A 13 20.79 -10.79 -24.31
N THR A 14 20.42 -9.70 -24.98
CA THR A 14 19.90 -8.49 -24.30
C THR A 14 18.55 -8.75 -23.62
N ALA A 15 17.64 -9.47 -24.25
CA ALA A 15 16.36 -9.87 -23.62
C ALA A 15 16.55 -10.78 -22.39
N SER A 16 17.56 -11.67 -22.42
CA SER A 16 17.85 -12.54 -21.28
C SER A 16 18.47 -11.80 -20.09
N VAL A 17 19.31 -10.78 -20.32
CA VAL A 17 19.87 -9.95 -19.23
C VAL A 17 18.78 -9.13 -18.54
N VAL A 18 17.81 -8.57 -19.29
CA VAL A 18 16.72 -7.78 -18.69
C VAL A 18 15.86 -8.64 -17.74
N LEU A 19 15.55 -9.88 -18.11
CA LEU A 19 14.75 -10.77 -17.27
C LEU A 19 15.47 -11.20 -15.99
N VAL A 20 16.79 -11.39 -16.01
CA VAL A 20 17.57 -11.76 -14.81
C VAL A 20 17.73 -10.57 -13.86
N THR A 21 17.94 -9.36 -14.39
CA THR A 21 18.07 -8.14 -13.56
C THR A 21 16.77 -7.78 -12.81
N GLY A 22 15.60 -8.06 -13.40
CA GLY A 22 14.31 -7.80 -12.75
C GLY A 22 14.05 -8.64 -11.50
N CYS A 23 14.52 -9.90 -11.48
CA CYS A 23 14.38 -10.77 -10.32
C CYS A 23 15.30 -10.37 -9.16
N ALA A 24 16.55 -10.02 -9.46
CA ALA A 24 17.53 -9.60 -8.44
C ALA A 24 17.10 -8.29 -7.76
N GLY A 25 16.63 -7.30 -8.55
CA GLY A 25 16.10 -6.05 -8.01
C GLY A 25 14.89 -6.26 -7.09
N HIS A 26 13.94 -7.09 -7.48
CA HIS A 26 12.77 -7.39 -6.65
C HIS A 26 13.15 -8.11 -5.34
N GLN A 27 14.09 -9.05 -5.39
CA GLN A 27 14.60 -9.74 -4.19
C GLN A 27 15.31 -8.77 -3.25
N ARG A 28 16.11 -7.84 -3.80
CA ARG A 28 16.78 -6.79 -3.05
C ARG A 28 15.78 -5.88 -2.34
N ASP A 29 14.75 -5.40 -3.04
CA ASP A 29 13.73 -4.52 -2.45
C ASP A 29 12.97 -5.22 -1.32
N ASN A 30 12.57 -6.48 -1.53
CA ASN A 30 11.90 -7.26 -0.49
C ASN A 30 12.81 -7.49 0.71
N TYR A 31 14.10 -7.79 0.47
CA TYR A 31 15.07 -7.94 1.55
C TYR A 31 15.20 -6.69 2.41
N VAL A 32 15.30 -5.51 1.79
CA VAL A 32 15.41 -4.24 2.51
C VAL A 32 14.15 -3.95 3.31
N ARG A 33 12.96 -4.16 2.74
CA ARG A 33 11.67 -3.98 3.44
C ARG A 33 11.57 -4.89 4.66
N ASP A 34 11.83 -6.18 4.49
CA ASP A 34 11.70 -7.18 5.57
C ASP A 34 12.70 -6.92 6.71
N ARG A 35 13.92 -6.52 6.36
CA ARG A 35 14.96 -6.19 7.35
C ARG A 35 14.65 -4.90 8.09
N ALA A 36 14.21 -3.85 7.39
CA ALA A 36 13.81 -2.60 8.05
C ALA A 36 12.65 -2.83 9.03
N ALA A 37 11.69 -3.67 8.66
CA ALA A 37 10.56 -4.03 9.52
C ALA A 37 10.94 -4.82 10.79
N THR A 38 12.17 -5.33 10.88
CA THR A 38 12.68 -6.02 12.08
C THR A 38 13.76 -5.23 12.80
N ALA A 39 14.09 -4.03 12.30
CA ALA A 39 15.12 -3.20 12.88
C ALA A 39 14.67 -2.60 14.22
N ALA A 40 15.59 -2.61 15.17
CA ALA A 40 15.44 -1.91 16.44
C ALA A 40 16.31 -0.65 16.43
N TYR A 41 15.73 0.48 16.79
CA TYR A 41 16.41 1.75 16.92
C TYR A 41 17.14 1.81 18.26
N GLU A 42 18.37 2.34 18.25
CA GLU A 42 19.16 2.55 19.46
C GLU A 42 18.60 3.69 20.33
N GLN A 43 17.93 4.66 19.70
CA GLN A 43 17.35 5.81 20.36
C GLN A 43 16.03 5.43 21.07
N PRO A 44 15.74 6.03 22.23
CA PRO A 44 14.47 5.80 22.93
C PRO A 44 13.30 6.38 22.13
N LEU A 45 12.11 5.77 22.26
CA LEU A 45 10.90 6.21 21.56
C LEU A 45 10.59 7.69 21.79
N ALA A 46 10.80 8.21 23.00
CA ALA A 46 10.56 9.63 23.31
C ALA A 46 11.32 10.59 22.39
N GLN A 47 12.49 10.18 21.90
CA GLN A 47 13.30 10.97 20.97
C GLN A 47 12.87 10.77 19.51
N LEU A 48 12.45 9.56 19.14
CA LEU A 48 12.01 9.23 17.78
C LEU A 48 10.60 9.74 17.48
N TRP A 49 9.74 9.82 18.49
CA TRP A 49 8.31 10.03 18.32
C TRP A 49 7.94 11.37 17.67
N PRO A 50 8.60 12.51 17.98
CA PRO A 50 8.33 13.76 17.27
C PRO A 50 8.56 13.65 15.75
N GLU A 51 9.58 12.92 15.33
CA GLU A 51 9.89 12.71 13.91
C GLU A 51 8.89 11.77 13.24
N VAL A 52 8.42 10.73 13.92
CA VAL A 52 7.33 9.88 13.43
C VAL A 52 6.10 10.73 13.12
N LYS A 53 5.76 11.67 14.00
CA LYS A 53 4.62 12.58 13.82
C LYS A 53 4.84 13.54 12.64
N ALA A 54 6.03 14.12 12.53
CA ALA A 54 6.40 14.97 11.40
C ALA A 54 6.25 14.23 10.05
N ILE A 55 6.65 12.95 9.99
CA ILE A 55 6.50 12.13 8.78
C ILE A 55 5.02 11.93 8.42
N MET A 56 4.14 11.74 9.41
CA MET A 56 2.70 11.60 9.17
C MET A 56 2.07 12.93 8.74
N ASP A 57 2.49 14.05 9.33
CA ASP A 57 2.08 15.41 8.93
C ASP A 57 2.51 15.72 7.49
N GLU A 58 3.76 15.42 7.12
CA GLU A 58 4.29 15.58 5.77
C GLU A 58 3.50 14.76 4.73
N ARG A 59 2.99 13.59 5.14
CA ARG A 59 2.13 12.73 4.31
C ARG A 59 0.68 13.23 4.23
N GLY A 60 0.34 14.32 4.91
CA GLY A 60 -0.99 14.94 4.88
C GLY A 60 -2.02 14.25 5.77
N TYR A 61 -1.60 13.39 6.70
CA TYR A 61 -2.52 12.75 7.64
C TYR A 61 -2.80 13.66 8.83
N SER A 62 -4.07 13.80 9.18
CA SER A 62 -4.46 14.22 10.53
C SER A 62 -4.44 13.01 11.46
N TRP A 63 -4.00 13.17 12.70
CA TRP A 63 -3.87 12.06 13.65
C TRP A 63 -4.19 12.46 15.09
N ARG A 64 -4.45 11.44 15.90
CA ARG A 64 -4.62 11.53 17.35
C ARG A 64 -3.68 10.54 18.05
N GLU A 65 -3.10 10.96 19.15
CA GLU A 65 -2.29 10.08 20.01
C GLU A 65 -3.16 9.43 21.09
N LEU A 66 -2.82 8.20 21.47
CA LEU A 66 -3.38 7.57 22.65
C LEU A 66 -2.64 8.11 23.89
N PRO A 67 -3.37 8.56 24.94
CA PRO A 67 -2.72 9.11 26.13
C PRO A 67 -1.75 8.12 26.77
N ASN A 68 -0.57 8.63 27.17
CA ASN A 68 0.49 7.87 27.85
C ASN A 68 1.03 6.66 27.06
N GLN A 69 0.89 6.66 25.73
CA GLN A 69 1.38 5.59 24.87
C GLN A 69 2.06 6.18 23.63
N PHE A 70 3.05 5.46 23.09
CA PHE A 70 3.63 5.76 21.78
C PHE A 70 2.78 5.11 20.69
N VAL A 71 1.51 5.52 20.62
CA VAL A 71 0.56 5.03 19.62
C VAL A 71 -0.20 6.21 19.04
N LEU A 72 -0.21 6.32 17.72
CA LEU A 72 -1.05 7.29 17.00
C LEU A 72 -1.95 6.59 15.99
N GLU A 73 -3.18 7.07 15.88
CA GLU A 73 -4.13 6.66 14.85
C GLU A 73 -4.42 7.85 13.96
N THR A 74 -4.34 7.65 12.64
CA THR A 74 -4.71 8.69 11.68
C THR A 74 -6.21 8.67 11.41
N GLU A 75 -6.73 9.82 10.99
CA GLU A 75 -7.99 9.87 10.29
C GLU A 75 -7.90 9.18 8.92
N TRP A 76 -9.05 8.90 8.32
CA TRP A 76 -9.11 8.40 6.96
C TRP A 76 -8.69 9.50 5.98
N LEU A 77 -7.67 9.20 5.17
CA LEU A 77 -7.27 10.04 4.05
C LEU A 77 -7.81 9.44 2.75
N ASP A 78 -8.69 10.18 2.08
CA ASP A 78 -9.25 9.78 0.80
C ASP A 78 -8.24 9.98 -0.33
N SER A 79 -8.24 9.04 -1.26
CA SER A 79 -7.43 9.00 -2.47
C SER A 79 -8.32 8.60 -3.65
N GLY A 80 -8.15 9.26 -4.79
CA GLY A 80 -8.98 9.03 -5.97
C GLY A 80 -10.42 9.54 -5.81
N GLY A 81 -11.36 8.98 -6.58
CA GLY A 81 -12.78 9.36 -6.50
C GLY A 81 -13.12 10.67 -7.21
N GLY A 82 -13.07 10.69 -8.54
CA GLY A 82 -13.85 11.67 -9.31
C GLY A 82 -15.36 11.45 -9.12
N THR A 83 -16.21 12.22 -9.80
CA THR A 83 -17.67 12.20 -9.60
C THR A 83 -18.36 10.83 -9.74
N LEU A 84 -17.72 9.84 -10.39
CA LEU A 84 -18.28 8.50 -10.65
C LEU A 84 -17.30 7.34 -10.35
N GLY A 85 -16.10 7.62 -9.84
CA GLY A 85 -15.08 6.60 -9.57
C GLY A 85 -15.14 6.05 -8.14
N PRO A 86 -14.62 4.84 -7.87
CA PRO A 86 -14.47 4.37 -6.50
C PRO A 86 -13.62 5.36 -5.69
N THR A 87 -14.07 5.68 -4.49
CA THR A 87 -13.27 6.42 -3.51
C THR A 87 -12.51 5.40 -2.66
N SER A 88 -11.18 5.49 -2.63
CA SER A 88 -10.35 4.70 -1.72
C SER A 88 -9.88 5.56 -0.56
N SER A 89 -10.08 5.11 0.67
CA SER A 89 -9.58 5.77 1.87
C SER A 89 -8.51 4.91 2.52
N THR A 90 -7.47 5.53 3.06
CA THR A 90 -6.43 4.87 3.84
C THR A 90 -6.32 5.48 5.22
N ARG A 91 -6.12 4.64 6.24
CA ARG A 91 -5.85 5.02 7.62
C ARG A 91 -4.67 4.23 8.16
N TYR A 92 -3.90 4.82 9.05
CA TYR A 92 -2.80 4.16 9.75
C TYR A 92 -3.00 4.10 11.26
N LEU A 93 -2.51 3.02 11.86
CA LEU A 93 -2.18 2.91 13.28
C LEU A 93 -0.67 2.71 13.39
N ILE A 94 0.03 3.64 14.01
CA ILE A 94 1.48 3.56 14.23
C ILE A 94 1.73 3.27 15.71
N GLU A 95 2.53 2.25 15.97
CA GLU A 95 2.87 1.81 17.32
C GLU A 95 4.39 1.83 17.52
N GLY A 96 4.83 2.45 18.61
CA GLY A 96 6.17 2.37 19.14
C GLY A 96 6.22 1.42 20.33
N VAL A 97 7.13 0.44 20.29
CA VAL A 97 7.37 -0.50 21.39
C VAL A 97 8.81 -0.36 21.89
N THR A 98 8.98 -0.14 23.19
CA THR A 98 10.29 -0.22 23.84
C THR A 98 10.58 -1.67 24.22
N LEU A 99 11.71 -2.19 23.75
CA LEU A 99 12.21 -3.52 24.07
C LEU A 99 12.82 -3.55 25.48
N ALA A 100 12.98 -4.76 26.04
CA ALA A 100 13.55 -4.95 27.37
C ALA A 100 15.01 -4.44 27.50
N ASP A 101 15.73 -4.34 26.39
CA ASP A 101 17.10 -3.80 26.31
C ASP A 101 17.16 -2.28 26.09
N GLY A 102 16.00 -1.59 26.13
CA GLY A 102 15.89 -0.14 25.97
C GLY A 102 15.83 0.34 24.52
N ARG A 103 16.01 -0.54 23.53
CA ARG A 103 15.84 -0.19 22.11
C ARG A 103 14.37 -0.01 21.75
N ALA A 104 14.11 0.69 20.65
CA ALA A 104 12.77 0.97 20.16
C ALA A 104 12.45 0.20 18.87
N VAL A 105 11.19 -0.16 18.68
CA VAL A 105 10.66 -0.71 17.42
C VAL A 105 9.45 0.11 17.01
N LEU A 106 9.33 0.41 15.72
CA LEU A 106 8.16 1.08 15.14
C LEU A 106 7.41 0.10 14.24
N ARG A 107 6.08 0.12 14.33
CA ARG A 107 5.19 -0.68 13.48
C ARG A 107 4.14 0.21 12.84
N ALA A 108 3.84 -0.04 11.58
CA ALA A 108 2.77 0.63 10.85
C ALA A 108 1.72 -0.38 10.39
N LEU A 109 0.50 -0.23 10.89
CA LEU A 109 -0.66 -0.98 10.38
C LEU A 109 -1.49 -0.06 9.50
N ARG A 110 -1.65 -0.47 8.24
CA ARG A 110 -2.49 0.21 7.26
C ARG A 110 -3.86 -0.44 7.21
N THR A 111 -4.90 0.37 7.12
CA THR A 111 -6.24 -0.07 6.73
C THR A 111 -6.68 0.69 5.50
N ASP A 112 -7.01 -0.05 4.46
CA ASP A 112 -7.63 0.48 3.25
C ASP A 112 -9.14 0.21 3.25
N ARG A 113 -9.87 1.16 2.70
CA ARG A 113 -11.31 1.08 2.49
C ARG A 113 -11.63 1.51 1.06
N VAL A 114 -12.36 0.70 0.32
CA VAL A 114 -12.87 1.08 -1.01
C VAL A 114 -14.38 1.19 -0.96
N GLN A 115 -14.92 2.29 -1.47
CA GLN A 115 -16.34 2.54 -1.58
C GLN A 115 -16.73 2.84 -3.04
N GLN A 116 -17.70 2.08 -3.55
CA GLN A 116 -18.20 2.21 -4.92
C GLN A 116 -19.61 2.80 -4.93
N SER A 117 -19.83 3.79 -5.79
CA SER A 117 -21.18 4.26 -6.12
C SER A 117 -21.88 3.25 -7.03
N VAL A 118 -23.08 2.84 -6.67
CA VAL A 118 -23.94 2.02 -7.53
C VAL A 118 -24.82 2.97 -8.35
N GLY A 119 -24.63 2.93 -9.67
CA GLY A 119 -25.38 3.77 -10.61
C GLY A 119 -26.87 3.41 -10.66
N VAL A 120 -27.70 4.42 -10.94
CA VAL A 120 -29.14 4.25 -11.16
C VAL A 120 -29.37 3.47 -12.46
N SER A 121 -29.93 2.25 -12.36
CA SER A 121 -30.56 1.62 -13.51
C SER A 121 -31.95 2.22 -13.71
N TYR A 122 -32.13 3.01 -14.75
CA TYR A 122 -33.47 3.32 -15.26
C TYR A 122 -33.95 2.09 -16.02
N ALA A 123 -34.99 1.42 -15.52
CA ALA A 123 -35.69 0.41 -16.30
C ALA A 123 -36.28 1.11 -17.53
N THR A 124 -35.59 1.05 -18.67
CA THR A 124 -36.22 1.39 -19.95
C THR A 124 -37.13 0.24 -20.30
N ASP A 125 -38.42 0.42 -20.02
CA ASP A 125 -39.47 -0.47 -20.49
C ASP A 125 -39.47 -0.45 -22.03
N LYS A 126 -38.75 -1.39 -22.64
CA LYS A 126 -39.06 -1.94 -23.96
C LYS A 126 -38.77 -3.43 -23.93
N GLY A 127 -39.85 -4.19 -23.90
CA GLY A 127 -39.88 -5.64 -23.74
C GLY A 127 -39.04 -6.45 -24.71
N ASN A 128 -38.98 -7.75 -24.39
CA ASN A 128 -38.21 -8.86 -24.96
C ASN A 128 -36.80 -9.07 -24.39
N GLY A 129 -36.71 -9.69 -23.21
CA GLY A 129 -35.48 -10.27 -22.67
C GLY A 129 -35.76 -11.35 -21.62
N ARG A 130 -35.31 -12.56 -21.91
CA ARG A 130 -35.47 -13.84 -21.18
C ARG A 130 -34.94 -13.77 -19.73
N PRO A 131 -35.49 -14.50 -18.75
CA PRO A 131 -35.10 -14.36 -17.34
C PRO A 131 -33.76 -15.06 -17.07
N SER A 132 -32.75 -14.30 -16.62
CA SER A 132 -31.58 -14.85 -15.95
C SER A 132 -31.81 -14.83 -14.44
N THR A 133 -31.95 -16.04 -13.89
CA THR A 133 -31.87 -16.44 -12.48
C THR A 133 -31.24 -15.43 -11.51
N GLY A 134 -31.99 -15.05 -10.46
CA GLY A 134 -31.40 -14.54 -9.22
C GLY A 134 -32.09 -13.38 -8.50
N GLY A 135 -33.42 -13.35 -8.42
CA GLY A 135 -34.14 -12.41 -7.56
C GLY A 135 -35.64 -12.49 -7.83
N LEU A 136 -36.44 -12.65 -6.78
CA LEU A 136 -37.91 -12.57 -6.87
C LEU A 136 -38.26 -11.21 -7.47
N ALA A 137 -38.76 -11.22 -8.71
CA ALA A 137 -39.28 -10.02 -9.35
C ALA A 137 -40.55 -9.60 -8.59
N ASP A 138 -40.46 -8.47 -7.89
CA ASP A 138 -41.62 -7.77 -7.34
C ASP A 138 -42.41 -7.17 -8.51
N GLU A 139 -43.59 -7.75 -8.78
CA GLU A 139 -44.50 -7.37 -9.86
C GLU A 139 -45.03 -5.93 -9.72
N ASN A 140 -44.87 -5.31 -8.55
CA ASN A 140 -45.32 -3.93 -8.27
C ASN A 140 -44.17 -2.88 -8.28
N GLY A 141 -42.98 -3.24 -8.76
CA GLY A 141 -41.79 -2.39 -8.74
C GLY A 141 -41.74 -1.28 -9.80
N VAL A 142 -42.82 -0.52 -10.01
CA VAL A 142 -42.78 0.67 -10.88
C VAL A 142 -41.99 1.78 -10.15
N GLY A 143 -40.76 2.06 -10.61
CA GLY A 143 -40.07 3.33 -10.30
C GLY A 143 -39.06 3.35 -9.14
N ARG A 144 -38.57 2.22 -8.61
CA ARG A 144 -37.46 2.25 -7.65
C ARG A 144 -36.09 2.26 -8.33
N SER A 145 -35.64 3.47 -8.68
CA SER A 145 -34.22 3.76 -8.90
C SER A 145 -33.45 3.60 -7.58
N ALA A 146 -32.86 2.43 -7.33
CA ALA A 146 -31.93 2.27 -6.22
C ALA A 146 -30.59 2.94 -6.58
N SER A 147 -30.41 4.20 -6.17
CA SER A 147 -29.09 4.82 -6.04
C SER A 147 -28.55 4.55 -4.63
N GLY A 148 -27.26 4.26 -4.51
CA GLY A 148 -26.66 3.98 -3.21
C GLY A 148 -25.17 3.67 -3.27
N LEU A 149 -24.57 3.49 -2.09
CA LEU A 149 -23.19 3.06 -1.94
C LEU A 149 -23.16 1.54 -1.71
N ALA A 150 -22.29 0.84 -2.43
CA ALA A 150 -22.02 -0.56 -2.13
C ALA A 150 -21.37 -0.70 -0.74
N PRO A 151 -21.48 -1.86 -0.07
CA PRO A 151 -20.76 -2.12 1.17
C PRO A 151 -19.26 -1.86 1.01
N ALA A 152 -18.67 -1.11 1.95
CA ALA A 152 -17.27 -0.76 1.86
C ALA A 152 -16.40 -2.02 2.09
N GLN A 153 -15.50 -2.30 1.15
CA GLN A 153 -14.50 -3.36 1.32
C GLN A 153 -13.36 -2.81 2.18
N LYS A 154 -13.01 -3.52 3.27
CA LYS A 154 -11.94 -3.13 4.20
C LYS A 154 -10.86 -4.20 4.24
N ALA A 155 -9.60 -3.79 4.16
CA ALA A 155 -8.43 -4.65 4.33
C ALA A 155 -7.43 -3.99 5.28
N SER A 156 -6.86 -4.77 6.20
CA SER A 156 -5.84 -4.30 7.14
C SER A 156 -4.59 -5.17 7.07
N TYR A 157 -3.42 -4.55 7.00
CA TYR A 157 -2.14 -5.23 6.88
C TYR A 157 -0.99 -4.35 7.40
N ARG A 158 0.17 -4.96 7.66
CA ARG A 158 1.38 -4.24 8.06
C ARG A 158 1.99 -3.55 6.84
N ASP A 159 2.29 -2.27 6.94
CA ASP A 159 2.85 -1.47 5.85
C ASP A 159 4.37 -1.38 5.97
N LEU A 160 5.06 -2.30 5.30
CA LEU A 160 6.52 -2.38 5.32
C LEU A 160 7.17 -1.20 4.59
N ASP A 161 6.47 -0.55 3.65
CA ASP A 161 7.00 0.59 2.93
C ASP A 161 7.05 1.83 3.84
N LEU A 162 6.00 2.06 4.65
CA LEU A 162 6.02 3.12 5.66
C LEU A 162 7.05 2.84 6.76
N GLU A 163 7.19 1.58 7.21
CA GLU A 163 8.23 1.23 8.18
C GLU A 163 9.64 1.42 7.63
N LEU A 164 9.86 1.10 6.35
CA LEU A 164 11.12 1.39 5.67
C LEU A 164 11.37 2.89 5.53
N GLU A 165 10.35 3.71 5.29
CA GLU A 165 10.49 5.17 5.31
C GLU A 165 10.92 5.67 6.69
N PHE A 166 10.26 5.22 7.77
CA PHE A 166 10.67 5.54 9.13
C PHE A 166 12.13 5.15 9.35
N PHE A 167 12.52 3.94 8.93
CA PHE A 167 13.90 3.49 9.09
C PHE A 167 14.90 4.38 8.34
N ARG A 168 14.58 4.78 7.10
CA ARG A 168 15.42 5.65 6.27
C ARG A 168 15.57 7.05 6.86
N LYS A 169 14.48 7.65 7.35
CA LYS A 169 14.49 9.01 7.92
C LYS A 169 15.12 9.05 9.31
N LEU A 170 14.79 8.08 10.16
CA LEU A 170 15.22 8.06 11.58
C LEU A 170 16.61 7.44 11.75
N ASN A 171 17.02 6.53 10.87
CA ASN A 171 18.33 5.87 10.91
C ASN A 171 18.99 5.81 9.52
N PRO A 172 19.41 6.96 8.96
CA PRO A 172 19.98 7.01 7.61
C PRO A 172 21.27 6.20 7.47
N LYS A 173 22.08 6.11 8.53
CA LYS A 173 23.30 5.29 8.55
C LYS A 173 22.96 3.80 8.46
N GLY A 174 22.02 3.34 9.28
CA GLY A 174 21.54 1.96 9.24
C GLY A 174 20.89 1.61 7.90
N ALA A 175 20.09 2.52 7.33
CA ALA A 175 19.49 2.34 6.01
C ALA A 175 20.55 2.20 4.91
N THR A 176 21.60 3.04 4.93
CA THR A 176 22.71 2.95 3.97
C THR A 176 23.46 1.63 4.09
N ALA A 177 23.73 1.17 5.31
CA ALA A 177 24.38 -0.11 5.56
C ALA A 177 23.51 -1.29 5.07
N LEU A 178 22.21 -1.23 5.32
CA LEU A 178 21.26 -2.25 4.88
C LEU A 178 21.16 -2.34 3.35
N GLU A 179 21.14 -1.20 2.65
CA GLU A 179 21.15 -1.16 1.18
C GLU A 179 22.45 -1.74 0.60
N ALA A 180 23.59 -1.47 1.24
CA ALA A 180 24.87 -2.06 0.84
C ALA A 180 24.89 -3.58 1.04
N GLU A 181 24.38 -4.06 2.18
CA GLU A 181 24.22 -5.49 2.45
C GLU A 181 23.29 -6.16 1.42
N ALA A 182 22.15 -5.53 1.13
CA ALA A 182 21.18 -6.03 0.15
C ALA A 182 21.80 -6.14 -1.25
N SER A 183 22.57 -5.13 -1.67
CA SER A 183 23.27 -5.11 -2.95
C SER A 183 24.37 -6.17 -3.04
N ALA A 184 25.07 -6.43 -1.93
CA ALA A 184 26.09 -7.48 -1.86
C ALA A 184 25.46 -8.89 -1.93
N LYS A 185 24.27 -9.06 -1.37
CA LYS A 185 23.56 -10.34 -1.32
C LYS A 185 22.76 -10.63 -2.61
N TYR A 186 22.20 -9.59 -3.22
CA TYR A 186 21.40 -9.65 -4.44
C TYR A 186 21.95 -8.63 -5.47
N PRO A 187 23.03 -8.99 -6.20
CA PRO A 187 23.71 -8.11 -7.14
C PRO A 187 22.93 -7.88 -8.45
#